data_AF-A0AAW1CZ85-F1
#
_entry.id   AF-A0AAW1CZ85-F1
#
_cell.length_a   1.000
_cell.length_b   1.000
_cell.length_c   1.000
_cell.angle_alpha   90.00
_cell.angle_beta   90.00
_cell.angle_gamma   90.00
#
_symmetry.space_group_name_H-M   'P 1'
#
loop_
_entity.id
_entity.type
_entity.pdbx_description
1 polymer ?
#
loop_
_entity_poly.entity_id
_entity_poly.type
_entity_poly.pdbx_seq_one_letter_code
_entity_poly.pdbx_strand_id
1 'polypeptide(L)'
;MVCDLDNDGLLNDYELNAFQKRCFDMPLRPEAMEDVKEVLKRNLVGGVSSNNCITLLGFLYLHCLFIQRGRSHTTWTVLRKFGYNDQLHLTKDFLFPPLKVPSGSTTELNHKGTQFFTKLFWRFDKDRDGALSPVELTQLFATCPAPAWGSDIHNIVPTNEKEWITLQGFLCFWVLTTFHDVKTTFEYLAYFGYPISDCENQLSAIHVTREKKLDLLKKQSTRTVYICNVIGCKSSGKSTICRRHIGHDIARIKEDVEGVPQRTINVEHVYGQEKYLIMKDIEVRNVSEPLSSSDTRCDVVCLAYDATNPKSFEYVARIYLKYFEDTKIPVLFVCTKTDCGEIKQDYLVQPSAFCDAHRLAPPHKYSAVAGDSRELYQKLATMAAFPTMRRVVHMLMLRQQISTAFYNNLKSHLTELSLLSGDSILWKAGFGIALVAAFGLVVSKFLIKRDR
;
A
#
# COMPACT_ATOMS: atom_id res chain seq x y z
N MET A 1 -3.40 -1.24 27.16
CA MET A 1 -3.76 0.15 27.54
C MET A 1 -2.98 1.11 26.63
N VAL A 2 -3.46 2.33 26.30
CA VAL A 2 -2.68 3.25 25.42
C VAL A 2 -1.30 3.60 25.99
N CYS A 3 -1.20 3.73 27.31
CA CYS A 3 0.02 4.11 28.02
C CYS A 3 1.04 2.97 28.20
N ASP A 4 0.56 1.74 28.20
CA ASP A 4 1.35 0.52 28.16
C ASP A 4 1.91 0.44 26.73
N LEU A 5 3.22 0.54 26.51
CA LEU A 5 3.85 0.69 25.20
C LEU A 5 4.36 -0.63 24.64
N ASP A 6 4.76 -1.55 25.51
CA ASP A 6 5.21 -2.91 25.16
C ASP A 6 4.08 -3.96 25.16
N ASN A 7 2.90 -3.58 25.62
CA ASN A 7 1.67 -4.38 25.65
C ASN A 7 1.80 -5.61 26.55
N ASP A 8 2.60 -5.53 27.62
CA ASP A 8 2.73 -6.59 28.62
C ASP A 8 1.61 -6.56 29.69
N GLY A 9 0.73 -5.55 29.61
CA GLY A 9 -0.39 -5.34 30.53
C GLY A 9 0.00 -4.66 31.85
N LEU A 10 1.25 -4.21 31.95
CA LEU A 10 1.82 -3.49 33.08
C LEU A 10 2.18 -2.06 32.65
N LEU A 11 2.45 -1.21 33.64
CA LEU A 11 3.06 0.10 33.43
C LEU A 11 4.39 0.12 34.16
N ASN A 12 5.46 0.06 33.39
CA ASN A 12 6.82 0.19 33.89
C ASN A 12 7.18 1.66 34.15
N ASP A 13 8.35 1.90 34.74
CA ASP A 13 8.81 3.25 35.13
C ASP A 13 8.94 4.21 33.95
N TYR A 14 9.36 3.69 32.80
CA TYR A 14 9.51 4.47 31.58
C TYR A 14 8.14 4.93 31.05
N GLU A 15 7.18 4.02 30.98
CA GLU A 15 5.81 4.27 30.55
C GLU A 15 5.08 5.21 31.51
N LEU A 16 5.25 5.01 32.82
CA LEU A 16 4.64 5.87 33.82
C LEU A 16 5.21 7.30 33.75
N ASN A 17 6.51 7.45 33.54
CA ASN A 17 7.11 8.76 33.35
C ASN A 17 6.66 9.41 32.02
N ALA A 18 6.53 8.63 30.94
CA ALA A 18 5.99 9.11 29.67
C ALA A 18 4.53 9.58 29.81
N PHE A 19 3.71 8.81 30.54
CA PHE A 19 2.34 9.16 30.90
C PHE A 19 2.28 10.45 31.72
N GLN A 20 3.12 10.58 32.75
CA GLN A 20 3.19 11.75 33.60
C GLN A 20 3.56 13.00 32.78
N LYS A 21 4.61 12.89 31.94
CA LYS A 21 5.04 13.97 31.07
C LYS A 21 3.95 14.39 30.09
N ARG A 22 3.19 13.45 29.53
CA ARG A 22 2.07 13.73 28.63
C ARG A 22 0.92 14.46 29.33
N CYS A 23 0.58 14.04 30.55
CA CYS A 23 -0.61 14.54 31.23
C CYS A 23 -0.37 15.83 32.01
N PHE A 24 0.82 16.00 32.58
CA PHE A 24 1.13 17.06 33.54
C PHE A 24 2.35 17.91 33.17
N ASP A 25 2.94 17.68 31.99
CA ASP A 25 4.07 18.43 31.45
C ASP A 25 5.32 18.44 32.37
N MET A 26 5.39 17.50 33.32
CA MET A 26 6.48 17.34 34.28
C MET A 26 6.84 15.85 34.43
N PRO A 27 8.13 15.48 34.50
CA PRO A 27 8.52 14.12 34.82
C PRO A 27 8.26 13.79 36.30
N LEU A 28 8.00 12.51 36.60
CA LEU A 28 7.86 12.05 37.97
C LEU A 28 9.25 11.79 38.57
N ARG A 29 9.48 12.25 39.81
CA ARG A 29 10.72 11.92 40.52
C ARG A 29 10.72 10.43 40.89
N PRO A 30 11.86 9.73 40.82
CA PRO A 30 11.93 8.30 41.16
C PRO A 30 11.40 7.97 42.56
N GLU A 31 11.70 8.82 43.55
CA GLU A 31 11.22 8.68 44.93
C GLU A 31 9.69 8.70 45.01
N ALA A 32 9.07 9.70 44.37
CA ALA A 32 7.61 9.82 44.34
C ALA A 32 6.92 8.67 43.59
N MET A 33 7.62 8.05 42.64
CA MET A 33 7.13 6.88 41.92
C MET A 33 7.10 5.63 42.81
N GLU A 34 8.15 5.40 43.59
CA GLU A 34 8.18 4.33 44.57
C GLU A 34 7.15 4.55 45.68
N ASP A 35 6.95 5.78 46.14
CA ASP A 35 5.89 6.11 47.11
C ASP A 35 4.49 5.71 46.60
N VAL A 36 4.20 5.98 45.32
CA VAL A 36 2.94 5.57 44.69
C VAL A 36 2.81 4.04 44.68
N LYS A 37 3.87 3.32 44.31
CA LYS A 37 3.88 1.85 44.30
C LYS A 37 3.73 1.28 45.71
N GLU A 38 4.35 1.86 46.72
CA GLU A 38 4.18 1.46 48.12
C GLU A 38 2.75 1.62 48.61
N VAL A 39 2.11 2.74 48.27
CA VAL A 39 0.70 2.97 48.57
C VAL A 39 -0.17 1.88 47.93
N LEU A 40 0.09 1.52 46.66
CA LEU A 40 -0.64 0.44 46.00
C LEU A 40 -0.39 -0.92 46.66
N LYS A 41 0.87 -1.27 46.98
CA LYS A 41 1.22 -2.52 47.65
C LYS A 41 0.54 -2.68 49.01
N ARG A 42 0.41 -1.59 49.78
CA ARG A 42 -0.21 -1.60 51.11
C ARG A 42 -1.73 -1.72 51.07
N ASN A 43 -2.38 -1.16 50.04
CA ASN A 43 -3.84 -1.03 50.01
C ASN A 43 -4.54 -1.98 49.02
N LEU A 44 -3.82 -2.57 48.06
CA LEU A 44 -4.40 -3.41 47.02
C LEU A 44 -3.50 -4.59 46.67
N VAL A 45 -3.97 -5.80 47.02
CA VAL A 45 -3.32 -7.05 46.59
C VAL A 45 -3.42 -7.15 45.05
N GLY A 46 -2.28 -7.35 44.39
CA GLY A 46 -2.21 -7.38 42.92
C GLY A 46 -2.23 -6.01 42.23
N GLY A 47 -2.19 -4.90 42.97
CA GLY A 47 -2.07 -3.54 42.41
C GLY A 47 -0.70 -3.24 41.80
N VAL A 48 0.35 -3.92 42.26
CA VAL A 48 1.70 -3.88 41.71
C VAL A 48 2.14 -5.32 41.41
N SER A 49 2.74 -5.54 40.24
CA SER A 49 3.26 -6.85 39.83
C SER A 49 4.51 -7.24 40.62
N SER A 50 4.91 -8.51 40.52
CA SER A 50 6.17 -9.00 41.09
C SER A 50 7.40 -8.24 40.58
N ASN A 51 7.32 -7.68 39.37
CA ASN A 51 8.40 -6.96 38.71
C ASN A 51 8.41 -5.46 39.06
N ASN A 52 7.68 -5.05 40.10
CA ASN A 52 7.56 -3.66 40.54
C ASN A 52 6.91 -2.71 39.52
N CYS A 53 6.03 -3.22 38.64
CA CYS A 53 5.26 -2.43 37.68
C CYS A 53 3.80 -2.28 38.13
N ILE A 54 3.14 -1.18 37.78
CA ILE A 54 1.73 -0.95 38.13
C ILE A 54 0.83 -1.78 37.22
N THR A 55 -0.13 -2.52 37.78
CA THR A 55 -1.11 -3.28 36.99
C THR A 55 -2.29 -2.39 36.60
N LEU A 56 -3.12 -2.83 35.63
CA LEU A 56 -4.38 -2.14 35.31
C LEU A 56 -5.25 -1.93 36.55
N LEU A 57 -5.32 -2.94 37.43
CA LEU A 57 -6.08 -2.86 38.68
C LEU A 57 -5.51 -1.78 39.62
N GLY A 58 -4.17 -1.73 39.76
CA GLY A 58 -3.48 -0.68 40.52
C GLY A 58 -3.72 0.71 39.95
N PHE A 59 -3.67 0.86 38.62
CA PHE A 59 -3.93 2.13 37.94
C PHE A 59 -5.36 2.64 38.19
N LEU A 60 -6.36 1.77 38.07
CA LEU A 60 -7.76 2.12 38.38
C LEU A 60 -7.95 2.50 39.85
N TYR A 61 -7.35 1.72 40.77
CA TYR A 61 -7.40 2.02 42.20
C TYR A 61 -6.77 3.37 42.54
N LEU A 62 -5.65 3.72 41.91
CA LEU A 62 -5.00 5.02 42.11
C LEU A 62 -5.93 6.18 41.75
N HIS A 63 -6.63 6.09 40.62
CA HIS A 63 -7.61 7.10 40.22
C HIS A 63 -8.83 7.16 41.15
N CYS A 64 -9.30 6.01 41.66
CA CYS A 64 -10.33 5.98 42.70
C CYS A 64 -9.88 6.69 43.98
N LEU A 65 -8.64 6.45 44.41
CA LEU A 65 -8.06 7.08 45.60
C LEU A 65 -7.93 8.60 45.44
N PHE A 66 -7.54 9.10 44.26
CA PHE A 66 -7.52 10.54 43.99
C PHE A 66 -8.91 11.17 44.12
N ILE A 67 -9.95 10.50 43.62
CA ILE A 67 -11.33 10.99 43.72
C ILE A 67 -11.78 11.00 45.19
N GLN A 68 -11.55 9.92 45.93
CA GLN A 68 -11.94 9.81 47.35
C GLN A 68 -11.25 10.85 48.25
N ARG A 69 -10.00 11.24 47.92
CA ARG A 69 -9.24 12.27 48.65
C ARG A 69 -9.56 13.70 48.21
N GLY A 70 -10.61 13.91 47.40
CA GLY A 70 -11.00 15.24 46.92
C GLY A 70 -10.06 15.83 45.86
N ARG A 71 -9.19 15.01 45.25
CA ARG A 71 -8.24 15.41 44.19
C ARG A 71 -8.70 14.92 42.82
N SER A 72 -10.01 15.00 42.55
CA SER A 72 -10.62 14.56 41.28
C SER A 72 -10.07 15.30 40.06
N HIS A 73 -9.58 16.54 40.24
CA HIS A 73 -8.94 17.31 39.17
C HIS A 73 -7.78 16.56 38.50
N THR A 74 -6.97 15.80 39.25
CA THR A 74 -5.87 15.00 38.70
C THR A 74 -6.38 13.95 37.70
N THR A 75 -7.47 13.25 38.04
CA THR A 75 -8.11 12.28 37.14
C THR A 75 -8.72 12.97 35.92
N TRP A 76 -9.39 14.11 36.11
CA TRP A 76 -9.95 14.87 35.01
C TRP A 76 -8.88 15.41 34.04
N THR A 77 -7.74 15.88 34.54
CA THR A 77 -6.63 16.33 33.68
C THR A 77 -6.14 15.21 32.77
N VAL A 78 -6.02 13.98 33.29
CA VAL A 78 -5.69 12.80 32.47
C VAL A 78 -6.78 12.58 31.41
N LEU A 79 -8.05 12.50 31.80
CA LEU A 79 -9.16 12.32 30.85
C LEU A 79 -9.16 13.38 29.74
N ARG A 80 -8.96 14.66 30.08
CA ARG A 80 -8.90 15.76 29.10
C ARG A 80 -7.71 15.64 28.15
N LYS A 81 -6.51 15.27 28.63
CA LYS A 81 -5.31 15.06 27.79
C LYS A 81 -5.46 13.87 26.83
N PHE A 82 -6.38 12.95 27.11
CA PHE A 82 -6.79 11.86 26.22
C PHE A 82 -8.06 12.16 25.41
N GLY A 83 -8.54 13.40 25.43
CA GLY A 83 -9.62 13.88 24.54
C GLY A 83 -11.04 13.72 25.07
N TYR A 84 -11.22 13.25 26.30
CA TYR A 84 -12.55 13.05 26.90
C TYR A 84 -13.17 14.36 27.38
N ASN A 85 -14.50 14.46 27.28
CA ASN A 85 -15.30 15.57 27.82
C ASN A 85 -15.93 15.23 29.19
N ASP A 86 -16.72 16.15 29.74
CA ASP A 86 -17.42 15.97 31.03
C ASP A 86 -18.41 14.81 31.03
N GLN A 87 -18.88 14.40 29.85
CA GLN A 87 -19.77 13.25 29.64
C GLN A 87 -18.99 11.96 29.37
N LEU A 88 -17.66 11.97 29.51
CA LEU A 88 -16.77 10.83 29.22
C LEU A 88 -16.86 10.32 27.77
N HIS A 89 -17.17 11.22 26.84
CA HIS A 89 -17.09 10.96 25.40
C HIS A 89 -15.85 11.63 24.81
N LEU A 90 -15.25 10.98 23.81
CA LEU A 90 -14.19 11.61 23.03
C LEU A 90 -14.74 12.78 22.22
N THR A 91 -14.07 13.92 22.30
CA THR A 91 -14.49 15.14 21.60
C THR A 91 -14.29 15.02 20.09
N LYS A 92 -15.20 15.63 19.32
CA LYS A 92 -15.10 15.64 17.85
C LYS A 92 -13.83 16.33 17.37
N ASP A 93 -13.38 17.38 18.05
CA ASP A 93 -12.16 18.10 17.68
C ASP A 93 -10.90 17.25 17.91
N PHE A 94 -10.92 16.39 18.93
CA PHE A 94 -9.85 15.41 19.17
C PHE A 94 -9.85 14.31 18.11
N LEU A 95 -11.01 13.81 17.67
CA LEU A 95 -11.10 12.74 16.67
C LEU A 95 -10.90 13.23 15.22
N PHE A 96 -11.36 14.44 14.91
CA PHE A 96 -11.47 14.96 13.55
C PHE A 96 -10.83 16.34 13.43
N PRO A 97 -9.48 16.43 13.49
CA PRO A 97 -8.80 17.69 13.25
C PRO A 97 -9.14 18.22 11.84
N PRO A 98 -9.36 19.54 11.68
CA PRO A 98 -9.77 20.10 10.40
C PRO A 98 -8.63 20.02 9.37
N LEU A 99 -8.85 19.25 8.29
CA LEU A 99 -7.95 19.17 7.14
C LEU A 99 -8.63 19.70 5.87
N LYS A 100 -7.99 20.66 5.20
CA LYS A 100 -8.43 21.15 3.89
C LYS A 100 -7.64 20.43 2.79
N VAL A 101 -8.32 19.67 1.94
CA VAL A 101 -7.73 18.97 0.79
C VAL A 101 -8.15 19.68 -0.50
N PRO A 102 -7.20 20.28 -1.26
CA PRO A 102 -7.50 20.92 -2.54
C PRO A 102 -8.09 19.95 -3.57
N SER A 103 -8.86 20.48 -4.52
CA SER A 103 -9.43 19.66 -5.59
C SER A 103 -8.35 19.09 -6.50
N GLY A 104 -8.27 17.77 -6.60
CA GLY A 104 -7.26 17.08 -7.40
C GLY A 104 -5.98 16.72 -6.65
N SER A 105 -5.89 17.07 -5.37
CA SER A 105 -4.93 16.50 -4.41
C SER A 105 -5.44 15.18 -3.84
N THR A 106 -4.53 14.43 -3.22
CA THR A 106 -4.79 13.18 -2.49
C THR A 106 -4.18 13.26 -1.09
N THR A 107 -4.65 12.41 -0.18
CA THR A 107 -4.12 12.26 1.16
C THR A 107 -3.33 10.96 1.25
N GLU A 108 -2.10 11.03 1.77
CA GLU A 108 -1.20 9.89 1.93
C GLU A 108 -0.66 9.85 3.37
N LEU A 109 -0.34 8.66 3.86
CA LEU A 109 0.43 8.54 5.11
C LEU A 109 1.86 8.97 4.85
N ASN A 110 2.41 9.79 5.75
CA ASN A 110 3.83 10.13 5.72
C ASN A 110 4.64 9.16 6.60
N HIS A 111 5.95 9.37 6.66
CA HIS A 111 6.84 8.51 7.45
C HIS A 111 6.45 8.38 8.93
N LYS A 112 5.97 9.47 9.57
CA LYS A 112 5.52 9.41 10.98
C LYS A 112 4.27 8.55 11.13
N GLY A 113 3.30 8.70 10.23
CA GLY A 113 2.08 7.89 10.21
C GLY A 113 2.37 6.41 9.98
N THR A 114 3.18 6.10 8.96
CA THR A 114 3.59 4.73 8.66
C THR A 114 4.36 4.11 9.83
N GLN A 115 5.32 4.83 10.42
CA GLN A 115 6.09 4.34 11.57
C GLN A 115 5.19 4.05 12.78
N PHE A 116 4.18 4.89 13.02
CA PHE A 116 3.21 4.65 14.09
C PHE A 116 2.45 3.33 13.86
N PHE A 117 1.87 3.12 12.68
CA PHE A 117 1.16 1.89 12.37
C PHE A 117 2.07 0.66 12.36
N THR A 118 3.32 0.78 11.92
CA THR A 118 4.29 -0.31 12.02
C THR A 118 4.58 -0.68 13.48
N LYS A 119 4.81 0.31 14.35
CA LYS A 119 5.01 0.05 15.79
C LYS A 119 3.77 -0.56 16.43
N LEU A 120 2.58 -0.07 16.06
CA LEU A 120 1.32 -0.61 16.52
C LEU A 120 1.15 -2.08 16.11
N PHE A 121 1.48 -2.44 14.87
CA PHE A 121 1.44 -3.82 14.41
C PHE A 121 2.31 -4.74 15.29
N TRP A 122 3.60 -4.41 15.41
CA TRP A 122 4.56 -5.24 16.16
C TRP A 122 4.27 -5.34 17.66
N ARG A 123 3.53 -4.36 18.19
CA ARG A 123 3.08 -4.38 19.58
C ARG A 123 2.01 -5.46 19.83
N PHE A 124 1.22 -5.78 18.82
CA PHE A 124 0.13 -6.76 18.91
C PHE A 124 0.46 -8.11 18.27
N ASP A 125 1.46 -8.18 17.39
CA ASP A 125 2.06 -9.44 16.91
C ASP A 125 2.90 -10.08 18.04
N LYS A 126 2.26 -10.92 18.85
CA LYS A 126 2.84 -11.51 20.07
C LYS A 126 3.67 -12.75 19.75
N ASP A 127 3.25 -13.54 18.77
CA ASP A 127 3.97 -14.73 18.33
C ASP A 127 5.11 -14.43 17.34
N ARG A 128 5.19 -13.18 16.86
CA ARG A 128 6.23 -12.65 15.96
C ARG A 128 6.24 -13.37 14.62
N ASP A 129 5.08 -13.81 14.15
CA ASP A 129 4.93 -14.48 12.87
C ASP A 129 4.81 -13.48 11.70
N GLY A 130 4.77 -12.18 11.99
CA GLY A 130 4.65 -11.11 10.98
C GLY A 130 3.25 -10.96 10.41
N ALA A 131 2.25 -11.57 11.04
CA ALA A 131 0.83 -11.45 10.76
C ALA A 131 0.02 -11.21 12.06
N LEU A 132 -1.23 -10.77 11.92
CA LEU A 132 -2.14 -10.61 13.05
C LEU A 132 -3.22 -11.68 12.97
N SER A 133 -3.19 -12.60 13.94
CA SER A 133 -4.23 -13.59 14.16
C SER A 133 -5.56 -12.93 14.58
N PRO A 134 -6.70 -13.64 14.49
CA PRO A 134 -7.99 -13.11 14.94
C PRO A 134 -8.01 -12.66 16.41
N VAL A 135 -7.23 -13.32 17.27
CA VAL A 135 -7.12 -12.98 18.69
C VAL A 135 -6.37 -11.66 18.86
N GLU A 136 -5.25 -11.48 18.16
CA GLU A 136 -4.45 -10.26 18.21
C GLU A 136 -5.18 -9.08 17.58
N LEU A 137 -5.94 -9.30 16.49
CA LEU A 137 -6.83 -8.29 15.92
C LEU A 137 -7.90 -7.84 16.91
N THR A 138 -8.52 -8.78 17.63
CA THR A 138 -9.51 -8.46 18.66
C THR A 138 -8.90 -7.62 19.77
N GLN A 139 -7.66 -7.93 20.17
CA GLN A 139 -6.93 -7.14 21.17
C GLN A 139 -6.53 -5.74 20.65
N LEU A 140 -6.10 -5.63 19.39
CA LEU A 140 -5.73 -4.37 18.76
C LEU A 140 -6.92 -3.40 18.73
N PHE A 141 -8.10 -3.89 18.35
CA PHE A 141 -9.32 -3.09 18.30
C PHE A 141 -10.07 -2.98 19.63
N ALA A 142 -9.57 -3.58 20.73
CA ALA A 142 -10.25 -3.54 22.04
C ALA A 142 -10.40 -2.11 22.62
N THR A 143 -9.59 -1.17 22.15
CA THR A 143 -9.66 0.26 22.52
C THR A 143 -10.53 1.09 21.57
N CYS A 144 -11.00 0.49 20.48
CA CYS A 144 -11.82 1.13 19.46
C CYS A 144 -13.31 0.80 19.68
N PRO A 145 -14.25 1.69 19.33
CA PRO A 145 -15.68 1.38 19.39
C PRO A 145 -16.10 0.21 18.48
N ALA A 146 -15.41 0.07 17.34
CA ALA A 146 -15.60 -1.01 16.39
C ALA A 146 -14.29 -1.27 15.60
N PRO A 147 -14.13 -2.45 14.98
CA PRO A 147 -13.04 -2.71 14.03
C PRO A 147 -13.07 -1.76 12.83
N ALA A 148 -11.90 -1.36 12.33
CA ALA A 148 -11.77 -0.44 11.19
C ALA A 148 -12.19 -1.05 9.84
N TRP A 149 -12.29 -2.38 9.77
CA TRP A 149 -12.62 -3.12 8.57
C TRP A 149 -13.54 -4.30 8.87
N GLY A 150 -14.24 -4.77 7.83
CA GLY A 150 -15.11 -5.93 7.86
C GLY A 150 -14.36 -7.25 7.69
N SER A 151 -15.13 -8.33 7.61
CA SER A 151 -14.62 -9.69 7.36
C SER A 151 -14.00 -9.85 5.97
N ASP A 152 -14.26 -8.91 5.06
CA ASP A 152 -13.83 -8.89 3.66
C ASP A 152 -12.41 -8.36 3.46
N ILE A 153 -11.73 -7.93 4.52
CA ILE A 153 -10.38 -7.36 4.49
C ILE A 153 -9.34 -8.26 3.80
N HIS A 154 -9.43 -9.58 3.97
CA HIS A 154 -8.55 -10.54 3.32
C HIS A 154 -8.67 -10.50 1.78
N ASN A 155 -9.79 -10.01 1.25
CA ASN A 155 -10.00 -9.76 -0.17
C ASN A 155 -9.57 -8.34 -0.58
N ILE A 156 -8.88 -7.57 0.25
CA ILE A 156 -8.46 -6.19 -0.09
C ILE A 156 -6.95 -6.06 0.01
N VAL A 157 -6.33 -6.73 0.98
CA VAL A 157 -4.91 -6.57 1.31
C VAL A 157 -4.17 -7.91 1.35
N PRO A 158 -2.83 -7.93 1.23
CA PRO A 158 -2.04 -9.16 1.35
C PRO A 158 -2.17 -9.85 2.71
N THR A 159 -2.45 -11.15 2.68
CA THR A 159 -2.49 -12.04 3.85
C THR A 159 -1.43 -13.14 3.75
N ASN A 160 -1.16 -13.82 4.87
CA ASN A 160 -0.33 -15.02 4.87
C ASN A 160 -1.15 -16.26 4.43
N GLU A 161 -0.53 -17.44 4.48
CA GLU A 161 -1.15 -18.72 4.10
C GLU A 161 -2.37 -19.10 4.97
N LYS A 162 -2.51 -18.53 6.16
CA LYS A 162 -3.65 -18.72 7.08
C LYS A 162 -4.73 -17.63 6.92
N GLU A 163 -4.63 -16.79 5.90
CA GLU A 163 -5.46 -15.59 5.69
C GLU A 163 -5.34 -14.54 6.81
N TRP A 164 -4.27 -14.57 7.61
CA TRP A 164 -3.99 -13.55 8.62
C TRP A 164 -3.34 -12.32 7.97
N ILE A 165 -3.66 -11.14 8.49
CA ILE A 165 -3.22 -9.87 7.90
C ILE A 165 -1.74 -9.67 8.22
N THR A 166 -0.90 -9.65 7.19
CA THR A 166 0.55 -9.40 7.33
C THR A 166 0.83 -7.93 7.66
N LEU A 167 2.06 -7.59 8.11
CA LEU A 167 2.46 -6.18 8.27
C LEU A 167 2.21 -5.37 7.00
N GLN A 168 2.55 -5.93 5.84
CA GLN A 168 2.32 -5.29 4.55
C GLN A 168 0.83 -5.09 4.28
N GLY A 169 0.00 -6.10 4.57
CA GLY A 169 -1.46 -6.00 4.47
C GLY A 169 -2.05 -4.93 5.38
N PHE A 170 -1.58 -4.89 6.63
CA PHE A 170 -1.99 -3.91 7.63
C PHE A 170 -1.68 -2.47 7.18
N LEU A 171 -0.46 -2.22 6.70
CA LEU A 171 -0.08 -0.90 6.17
C LEU A 171 -0.85 -0.54 4.90
N CYS A 172 -1.04 -1.49 3.98
CA CYS A 172 -1.85 -1.31 2.79
C CYS A 172 -3.28 -0.88 3.13
N PHE A 173 -3.90 -1.48 4.15
CA PHE A 173 -5.22 -1.04 4.61
C PHE A 173 -5.20 0.43 5.05
N TRP A 174 -4.28 0.82 5.92
CA TRP A 174 -4.24 2.19 6.42
C TRP A 174 -3.91 3.21 5.33
N VAL A 175 -3.10 2.85 4.34
CA VAL A 175 -2.86 3.67 3.15
C VAL A 175 -4.13 3.81 2.31
N LEU A 176 -4.86 2.72 2.08
CA LEU A 176 -6.12 2.73 1.33
C LEU A 176 -7.18 3.60 2.03
N THR A 177 -7.34 3.43 3.34
CA THR A 177 -8.27 4.20 4.16
C THR A 177 -7.89 5.68 4.15
N THR A 178 -6.60 6.00 4.33
CA THR A 178 -6.13 7.40 4.26
C THR A 178 -6.38 8.04 2.91
N PHE A 179 -6.26 7.26 1.83
CA PHE A 179 -6.49 7.72 0.47
C PHE A 179 -7.96 8.00 0.16
N HIS A 180 -8.89 7.17 0.68
CA HIS A 180 -10.32 7.29 0.40
C HIS A 180 -11.11 8.09 1.45
N ASP A 181 -10.79 7.89 2.73
CA ASP A 181 -11.43 8.56 3.86
C ASP A 181 -10.42 8.85 4.99
N VAL A 182 -9.73 9.97 4.85
CA VAL A 182 -8.77 10.47 5.84
C VAL A 182 -9.40 10.70 7.23
N LYS A 183 -10.72 10.92 7.33
CA LYS A 183 -11.39 11.14 8.62
C LYS A 183 -11.39 9.88 9.46
N THR A 184 -11.68 8.74 8.83
CA THR A 184 -11.56 7.43 9.48
C THR A 184 -10.12 7.19 9.95
N THR A 185 -9.10 7.55 9.16
CA THR A 185 -7.71 7.47 9.62
C THR A 185 -7.46 8.32 10.87
N PHE A 186 -7.96 9.56 10.93
CA PHE A 186 -7.80 10.42 12.11
C PHE A 186 -8.45 9.85 13.37
N GLU A 187 -9.66 9.34 13.21
CA GLU A 187 -10.41 8.71 14.29
C GLU A 187 -9.65 7.51 14.88
N TYR A 188 -9.16 6.60 14.03
CA TYR A 188 -8.42 5.43 14.51
C TYR A 188 -7.02 5.77 15.02
N LEU A 189 -6.33 6.77 14.44
CA LEU A 189 -5.10 7.29 15.04
C LEU A 189 -5.35 7.79 16.47
N ALA A 190 -6.48 8.44 16.73
CA ALA A 190 -6.87 8.87 18.07
C ALA A 190 -7.12 7.67 19.00
N TYR A 191 -7.91 6.68 18.55
CA TYR A 191 -8.22 5.48 19.35
C TYR A 191 -6.98 4.66 19.70
N PHE A 192 -6.06 4.48 18.76
CA PHE A 192 -4.79 3.81 19.01
C PHE A 192 -3.79 4.64 19.81
N GLY A 193 -4.13 5.89 20.13
CA GLY A 193 -3.33 6.73 20.99
C GLY A 193 -2.13 7.37 20.32
N TYR A 194 -2.24 7.73 19.03
CA TYR A 194 -1.30 8.60 18.35
C TYR A 194 -0.94 9.79 19.25
N PRO A 195 0.34 10.22 19.31
CA PRO A 195 0.75 11.32 20.18
C PRO A 195 0.03 12.61 19.77
N ILE A 196 -0.98 12.98 20.55
CA ILE A 196 -1.74 14.22 20.41
C ILE A 196 -1.41 15.08 21.61
N SER A 197 -0.93 16.29 21.34
CA SER A 197 -0.49 17.31 22.28
C SER A 197 -0.93 18.68 21.78
N ASP A 198 -0.68 19.73 22.55
CA ASP A 198 -1.04 21.10 22.17
C ASP A 198 -0.31 21.58 20.89
N CYS A 199 0.84 20.98 20.57
CA CYS A 199 1.68 21.37 19.42
C CYS A 199 1.60 20.41 18.23
N GLU A 200 1.11 19.18 18.43
CA GLU A 200 1.11 18.14 17.41
C GLU A 200 -0.15 17.26 17.55
N ASN A 201 -0.80 16.99 16.43
CA ASN A 201 -1.98 16.13 16.35
C ASN A 201 -1.87 15.20 15.13
N GLN A 202 -2.92 14.46 14.81
CA GLN A 202 -2.94 13.48 13.73
C GLN A 202 -2.62 14.06 12.34
N LEU A 203 -2.75 15.39 12.14
CA LEU A 203 -2.34 16.04 10.90
C LEU A 203 -0.85 15.80 10.59
N SER A 204 -0.01 15.64 11.61
CA SER A 204 1.42 15.39 11.42
C SER A 204 1.73 13.98 10.88
N ALA A 205 0.75 13.07 10.84
CA ALA A 205 0.84 11.75 10.21
C ALA A 205 0.46 11.77 8.72
N ILE A 206 -0.17 12.84 8.24
CA ILE A 206 -0.75 12.92 6.90
C ILE A 206 0.04 13.88 6.02
N HIS A 207 0.27 13.47 4.78
CA HIS A 207 0.77 14.32 3.71
C HIS A 207 -0.33 14.57 2.69
N VAL A 208 -0.67 15.84 2.46
CA VAL A 208 -1.54 16.24 1.35
C VAL A 208 -0.67 16.46 0.12
N THR A 209 -0.91 15.68 -0.92
CA THR A 209 -0.18 15.78 -2.18
C THR A 209 -0.60 17.05 -2.92
N ARG A 210 0.24 17.52 -3.84
CA ARG A 210 -0.13 18.63 -4.73
C ARG A 210 -1.14 18.17 -5.78
N GLU A 211 -1.80 19.13 -6.43
CA GLU A 211 -2.79 18.82 -7.46
C GLU A 211 -2.19 18.05 -8.65
N LYS A 212 -2.91 17.02 -9.09
CA LYS A 212 -2.52 16.19 -10.25
C LYS A 212 -2.22 16.99 -11.53
N LYS A 213 -2.91 18.12 -11.75
CA LYS A 213 -2.65 18.99 -12.92
C LYS A 213 -1.21 19.53 -12.91
N LEU A 214 -0.70 19.88 -11.73
CA LEU A 214 0.67 20.37 -11.57
C LEU A 214 1.70 19.25 -11.76
N ASP A 215 1.40 18.02 -11.33
CA ASP A 215 2.26 16.86 -11.60
C ASP A 215 2.43 16.62 -13.11
N LEU A 216 1.32 16.67 -13.86
CA LEU A 216 1.34 16.49 -15.32
C LEU A 216 2.10 17.62 -16.03
N LEU A 217 1.99 18.86 -15.55
CA LEU A 217 2.73 20.00 -16.09
C LEU A 217 4.24 19.87 -15.82
N LYS A 218 4.62 19.46 -14.60
CA LYS A 218 6.02 19.29 -14.20
C LYS A 218 6.64 17.97 -14.66
N LYS A 219 5.84 17.04 -15.22
CA LYS A 219 6.26 15.70 -15.66
C LYS A 219 6.95 14.88 -14.55
N GLN A 220 6.61 15.18 -13.29
CA GLN A 220 7.17 14.54 -12.11
C GLN A 220 6.04 14.40 -11.10
N SER A 221 5.91 13.24 -10.48
CA SER A 221 4.98 13.00 -9.38
C SER A 221 5.78 12.63 -8.12
N THR A 222 5.45 13.24 -6.99
CA THR A 222 5.97 12.83 -5.68
C THR A 222 5.03 11.86 -4.97
N ARG A 223 3.89 11.54 -5.57
CA ARG A 223 2.89 10.64 -5.00
C ARG A 223 3.45 9.24 -4.81
N THR A 224 2.96 8.60 -3.77
CA THR A 224 3.27 7.21 -3.45
C THR A 224 2.12 6.28 -3.75
N VAL A 225 0.88 6.78 -3.80
CA VAL A 225 -0.33 5.98 -4.00
C VAL A 225 -0.96 6.28 -5.36
N TYR A 226 -1.21 5.23 -6.15
CA TYR A 226 -1.78 5.32 -7.49
C TYR A 226 -3.00 4.41 -7.65
N ILE A 227 -4.03 4.87 -8.38
CA ILE A 227 -5.20 4.03 -8.71
C ILE A 227 -5.12 3.53 -10.15
N CYS A 228 -5.29 2.23 -10.31
CA CYS A 228 -5.50 1.53 -11.58
C CYS A 228 -6.95 1.05 -11.67
N ASN A 229 -7.68 1.51 -12.69
CA ASN A 229 -9.02 0.99 -12.98
C ASN A 229 -8.90 -0.17 -13.98
N VAL A 230 -9.42 -1.34 -13.59
CA VAL A 230 -9.44 -2.56 -14.40
C VAL A 230 -10.81 -2.67 -15.06
N ILE A 231 -10.86 -2.57 -16.39
CA ILE A 231 -12.11 -2.52 -17.17
C ILE A 231 -12.07 -3.58 -18.27
N GLY A 232 -13.21 -4.23 -18.52
CA GLY A 232 -13.32 -5.33 -19.46
C GLY A 232 -14.65 -6.08 -19.33
N CYS A 233 -14.97 -6.92 -20.32
CA CYS A 233 -16.21 -7.70 -20.37
C CYS A 233 -16.43 -8.56 -19.11
N LYS A 234 -17.67 -9.01 -18.89
CA LYS A 234 -17.95 -10.09 -17.93
C LYS A 234 -17.07 -11.31 -18.28
N SER A 235 -16.52 -11.95 -17.25
CA SER A 235 -15.66 -13.13 -17.38
C SER A 235 -14.32 -12.94 -18.10
N SER A 236 -13.88 -11.70 -18.33
CA SER A 236 -12.56 -11.38 -18.92
C SER A 236 -11.37 -11.56 -17.97
N GLY A 237 -11.58 -11.97 -16.72
CA GLY A 237 -10.51 -12.23 -15.74
C GLY A 237 -10.05 -11.00 -14.94
N LYS A 238 -10.82 -9.90 -14.92
CA LYS A 238 -10.52 -8.67 -14.15
C LYS A 238 -10.31 -8.94 -12.66
N SER A 239 -11.25 -9.66 -12.07
CA SER A 239 -11.22 -9.98 -10.63
C SER A 239 -10.02 -10.86 -10.31
N THR A 240 -9.66 -11.78 -11.21
CA THR A 240 -8.44 -12.59 -11.11
C THR A 240 -7.18 -11.72 -11.10
N ILE A 241 -7.06 -10.72 -11.99
CA ILE A 241 -5.94 -9.77 -11.97
C ILE A 241 -5.87 -9.04 -10.61
N CYS A 242 -7.00 -8.53 -10.11
CA CYS A 242 -7.03 -7.80 -8.85
C CYS A 242 -6.67 -8.69 -7.64
N ARG A 243 -7.10 -9.95 -7.65
CA ARG A 243 -6.83 -10.92 -6.58
C ARG A 243 -5.39 -11.44 -6.60
N ARG A 244 -4.84 -11.71 -7.78
CA ARG A 244 -3.43 -12.10 -7.93
C ARG A 244 -2.48 -11.00 -7.47
N HIS A 245 -2.88 -9.73 -7.55
CA HIS A 245 -2.10 -8.60 -7.03
C HIS A 245 -1.83 -8.70 -5.52
N ILE A 246 -2.74 -9.29 -4.74
CA ILE A 246 -2.57 -9.53 -3.29
C ILE A 246 -2.11 -10.94 -2.96
N GLY A 247 -1.76 -11.75 -3.96
CA GLY A 247 -1.18 -13.08 -3.78
C GLY A 247 -2.17 -14.25 -3.70
N HIS A 248 -3.48 -14.03 -3.89
CA HIS A 248 -4.47 -15.12 -3.81
C HIS A 248 -4.28 -16.16 -4.91
N ASP A 249 -4.40 -17.44 -4.59
CA ASP A 249 -4.35 -18.51 -5.58
C ASP A 249 -5.65 -18.66 -6.38
N ILE A 250 -5.54 -19.25 -7.58
CA ILE A 250 -6.68 -19.42 -8.48
C ILE A 250 -7.79 -20.25 -7.84
N ALA A 251 -7.44 -21.26 -7.03
CA ALA A 251 -8.40 -22.07 -6.30
C ALA A 251 -9.24 -21.19 -5.35
N ARG A 252 -8.58 -20.37 -4.54
CA ARG A 252 -9.22 -19.42 -3.61
C ARG A 252 -10.07 -18.37 -4.31
N ILE A 253 -9.66 -17.93 -5.50
CA ILE A 253 -10.41 -16.95 -6.31
C ILE A 253 -11.71 -17.56 -6.87
N LYS A 254 -11.73 -18.86 -7.18
CA LYS A 254 -12.94 -19.53 -7.69
C LYS A 254 -14.05 -19.65 -6.63
N GLU A 255 -13.68 -19.58 -5.36
CA GLU A 255 -14.61 -19.62 -4.22
C GLU A 255 -15.27 -18.26 -3.96
N ASP A 256 -14.80 -17.18 -4.58
CA ASP A 256 -15.39 -15.85 -4.44
C ASP A 256 -16.84 -15.82 -4.95
N VAL A 257 -17.74 -15.36 -4.09
CA VAL A 257 -19.19 -15.21 -4.37
C VAL A 257 -19.47 -13.83 -5.00
N GLU A 258 -20.66 -13.62 -5.55
CA GLU A 258 -21.11 -12.26 -5.89
C GLU A 258 -21.12 -11.36 -4.64
N GLY A 259 -20.58 -10.13 -4.76
CA GLY A 259 -20.52 -9.15 -3.66
C GLY A 259 -19.15 -8.98 -2.98
N VAL A 260 -18.11 -9.66 -3.46
CA VAL A 260 -16.74 -9.51 -2.94
C VAL A 260 -16.17 -8.12 -3.29
N PRO A 261 -15.35 -7.50 -2.42
CA PRO A 261 -14.77 -6.18 -2.67
C PRO A 261 -14.07 -6.07 -4.03
N GLN A 262 -14.45 -5.05 -4.77
CA GLN A 262 -13.92 -4.73 -6.10
C GLN A 262 -12.62 -3.93 -6.06
N ARG A 263 -11.89 -3.98 -4.95
CA ARG A 263 -10.65 -3.21 -4.77
C ARG A 263 -9.61 -4.04 -4.05
N THR A 264 -8.39 -3.98 -4.54
CA THR A 264 -7.23 -4.52 -3.85
C THR A 264 -6.11 -3.49 -3.83
N ILE A 265 -5.23 -3.58 -2.84
CA ILE A 265 -4.07 -2.71 -2.71
C ILE A 265 -2.84 -3.52 -2.35
N ASN A 266 -1.70 -3.20 -2.97
CA ASN A 266 -0.42 -3.79 -2.64
C ASN A 266 0.73 -2.81 -2.97
N VAL A 267 1.93 -3.16 -2.52
CA VAL A 267 3.17 -2.43 -2.78
C VAL A 267 3.86 -2.98 -4.01
N GLU A 268 4.21 -2.08 -4.93
CA GLU A 268 4.96 -2.34 -6.14
C GLU A 268 6.25 -1.52 -6.17
N HIS A 269 7.30 -2.09 -6.76
CA HIS A 269 8.62 -1.45 -6.83
C HIS A 269 8.82 -0.79 -8.19
N VAL A 270 8.99 0.54 -8.20
CA VAL A 270 9.24 1.33 -9.40
C VAL A 270 10.58 2.03 -9.27
N TYR A 271 11.57 1.58 -10.04
CA TYR A 271 12.95 2.11 -10.02
C TYR A 271 13.58 2.17 -8.60
N GLY A 272 13.33 1.13 -7.79
CA GLY A 272 13.84 1.04 -6.42
C GLY A 272 13.04 1.84 -5.39
N GLN A 273 11.93 2.48 -5.78
CA GLN A 273 11.00 3.12 -4.85
C GLN A 273 9.75 2.26 -4.66
N GLU A 274 9.33 2.10 -3.42
CA GLU A 274 8.03 1.49 -3.08
C GLU A 274 6.90 2.45 -3.41
N LYS A 275 5.90 1.96 -4.14
CA LYS A 275 4.67 2.67 -4.50
C LYS A 275 3.48 1.77 -4.21
N TYR A 276 2.40 2.34 -3.69
CA TYR A 276 1.14 1.62 -3.49
C TYR A 276 0.31 1.69 -4.76
N LEU A 277 -0.11 0.53 -5.25
CA LEU A 277 -1.02 0.41 -6.38
C LEU A 277 -2.38 -0.04 -5.86
N ILE A 278 -3.43 0.72 -6.15
CA ILE A 278 -4.82 0.35 -5.86
C ILE A 278 -5.43 -0.16 -7.15
N MET A 279 -5.81 -1.42 -7.19
CA MET A 279 -6.49 -2.04 -8.32
C MET A 279 -7.99 -2.01 -8.06
N LYS A 280 -8.77 -1.32 -8.91
CA LYS A 280 -10.22 -1.24 -8.82
C LYS A 280 -10.85 -2.01 -9.98
N ASP A 281 -11.53 -3.11 -9.67
CA ASP A 281 -12.33 -3.87 -10.63
C ASP A 281 -13.60 -3.09 -10.96
N ILE A 282 -13.74 -2.64 -12.21
CA ILE A 282 -14.92 -1.89 -12.63
C ILE A 282 -15.94 -2.87 -13.23
N GLU A 283 -17.02 -3.10 -12.49
CA GLU A 283 -18.18 -3.79 -13.03
C GLU A 283 -18.97 -2.85 -13.95
N VAL A 284 -18.95 -3.16 -15.24
CA VAL A 284 -19.81 -2.50 -16.21
C VAL A 284 -20.97 -3.44 -16.51
N ARG A 285 -22.17 -3.07 -16.05
CA ARG A 285 -23.38 -3.89 -16.18
C ARG A 285 -23.85 -4.03 -17.63
N ASN A 286 -23.66 -2.98 -18.45
CA ASN A 286 -24.00 -2.99 -19.88
C ASN A 286 -23.02 -2.16 -20.73
N VAL A 287 -22.74 -2.61 -21.96
CA VAL A 287 -21.89 -1.88 -22.95
C VAL A 287 -22.45 -0.50 -23.30
N SER A 288 -23.77 -0.35 -23.19
CA SER A 288 -24.52 0.89 -23.43
C SER A 288 -24.55 1.82 -22.22
N GLU A 289 -24.33 1.32 -21.00
CA GLU A 289 -24.32 2.16 -19.80
C GLU A 289 -23.03 2.97 -19.74
N PRO A 290 -23.12 4.30 -19.57
CA PRO A 290 -21.94 5.13 -19.50
C PRO A 290 -21.13 4.85 -18.23
N LEU A 291 -19.79 4.88 -18.34
CA LEU A 291 -18.93 4.86 -17.17
C LEU A 291 -19.19 6.13 -16.36
N SER A 292 -19.31 6.00 -15.03
CA SER A 292 -19.48 7.16 -14.16
C SER A 292 -18.21 8.03 -14.17
N SER A 293 -18.35 9.30 -13.81
CA SER A 293 -17.19 10.20 -13.64
C SER A 293 -16.23 9.71 -12.55
N SER A 294 -16.72 8.94 -11.57
CA SER A 294 -15.88 8.25 -10.57
C SER A 294 -15.12 7.05 -11.12
N ASP A 295 -15.62 6.40 -12.18
CA ASP A 295 -14.98 5.23 -12.80
C ASP A 295 -13.96 5.61 -13.88
N THR A 296 -13.93 6.87 -14.29
CA THR A 296 -12.90 7.41 -15.19
C THR A 296 -11.75 8.09 -14.43
N ARG A 297 -11.96 8.47 -13.16
CA ARG A 297 -10.93 9.11 -12.32
C ARG A 297 -9.92 8.09 -11.79
N CYS A 298 -8.83 7.89 -12.54
CA CYS A 298 -7.71 7.03 -12.16
C CYS A 298 -6.36 7.61 -12.62
N ASP A 299 -5.26 6.97 -12.21
CA ASP A 299 -3.90 7.29 -12.61
C ASP A 299 -3.42 6.45 -13.79
N VAL A 300 -3.94 5.23 -13.95
CA VAL A 300 -3.69 4.33 -15.07
C VAL A 300 -4.93 3.47 -15.34
N VAL A 301 -5.15 3.06 -16.58
CA VAL A 301 -6.24 2.15 -16.97
C VAL A 301 -5.66 0.82 -17.45
N CYS A 302 -6.20 -0.27 -16.93
CA CYS A 302 -5.95 -1.64 -17.37
C CYS A 302 -7.19 -2.14 -18.14
N LEU A 303 -7.07 -2.26 -19.45
CA LEU A 303 -8.13 -2.76 -20.32
C LEU A 303 -7.92 -4.26 -20.58
N ALA A 304 -8.66 -5.08 -19.84
CA ALA A 304 -8.56 -6.53 -19.87
C ALA A 304 -9.52 -7.14 -20.91
N TYR A 305 -8.97 -7.96 -21.81
CA TYR A 305 -9.74 -8.78 -22.73
C TYR A 305 -9.26 -10.23 -22.67
N ASP A 306 -10.19 -11.14 -22.95
CA ASP A 306 -9.97 -12.57 -22.85
C ASP A 306 -9.40 -13.14 -24.15
N ALA A 307 -8.27 -13.84 -24.06
CA ALA A 307 -7.62 -14.52 -25.17
C ALA A 307 -8.50 -15.60 -25.81
N THR A 308 -9.45 -16.17 -25.06
CA THR A 308 -10.31 -17.28 -25.49
C THR A 308 -11.68 -16.85 -26.01
N ASN A 309 -12.04 -15.58 -25.84
CA ASN A 309 -13.33 -15.04 -26.27
C ASN A 309 -13.12 -14.05 -27.44
N PRO A 310 -13.64 -14.33 -28.64
CA PRO A 310 -13.30 -13.53 -29.82
C PRO A 310 -13.92 -12.14 -29.76
N LYS A 311 -15.00 -11.94 -28.98
CA LYS A 311 -15.72 -10.66 -28.85
C LYS A 311 -15.23 -9.82 -27.67
N SER A 312 -14.28 -10.31 -26.88
CA SER A 312 -13.85 -9.59 -25.68
C SER A 312 -13.07 -8.32 -26.01
N PHE A 313 -12.31 -8.31 -27.11
CA PHE A 313 -11.51 -7.15 -27.50
C PHE A 313 -12.34 -5.98 -28.03
N GLU A 314 -13.43 -6.25 -28.77
CA GLU A 314 -14.34 -5.23 -29.29
C GLU A 314 -14.82 -4.28 -28.18
N TYR A 315 -15.15 -4.84 -27.02
CA TYR A 315 -15.61 -4.08 -25.86
C TYR A 315 -14.56 -3.11 -25.34
N VAL A 316 -13.34 -3.58 -25.08
CA VAL A 316 -12.27 -2.73 -24.54
C VAL A 316 -11.81 -1.68 -25.56
N ALA A 317 -11.82 -2.01 -26.85
CA ALA A 317 -11.55 -1.05 -27.92
C ALA A 317 -12.58 0.09 -27.93
N ARG A 318 -13.88 -0.23 -27.80
CA ARG A 318 -14.95 0.78 -27.71
C ARG A 318 -14.82 1.66 -26.47
N ILE A 319 -14.49 1.08 -25.32
CA ILE A 319 -14.27 1.83 -24.08
C ILE A 319 -13.10 2.80 -24.23
N TYR A 320 -11.99 2.35 -24.84
CA TYR A 320 -10.83 3.20 -25.10
C TYR A 320 -11.20 4.41 -25.96
N LEU A 321 -11.81 4.18 -27.13
CA LEU A 321 -12.21 5.24 -28.07
C LEU A 321 -13.20 6.23 -27.43
N LYS A 322 -14.14 5.72 -26.63
CA LYS A 322 -15.19 6.57 -26.02
C LYS A 322 -14.68 7.43 -24.85
N TYR A 323 -13.78 6.92 -24.02
CA TYR A 323 -13.45 7.56 -22.74
C TYR A 323 -11.99 7.93 -22.56
N PHE A 324 -11.05 7.30 -23.26
CA PHE A 324 -9.63 7.39 -22.93
C PHE A 324 -8.73 7.87 -24.07
N GLU A 325 -9.20 7.83 -25.33
CA GLU A 325 -8.45 8.27 -26.52
C GLU A 325 -7.92 9.71 -26.38
N ASP A 326 -8.79 10.65 -26.04
CA ASP A 326 -8.44 12.07 -25.87
C ASP A 326 -7.87 12.40 -24.48
N THR A 327 -7.67 11.40 -23.62
CA THR A 327 -7.20 11.64 -22.25
C THR A 327 -5.68 11.52 -22.11
N LYS A 328 -5.15 12.21 -21.12
CA LYS A 328 -3.73 12.08 -20.72
C LYS A 328 -3.47 10.84 -19.87
N ILE A 329 -4.50 10.05 -19.53
CA ILE A 329 -4.37 8.87 -18.68
C ILE A 329 -3.65 7.77 -19.50
N PRO A 330 -2.60 7.15 -18.95
CA PRO A 330 -1.95 6.01 -19.58
C PRO A 330 -2.88 4.79 -19.58
N VAL A 331 -2.93 4.07 -20.70
CA VAL A 331 -3.77 2.89 -20.90
C VAL A 331 -2.89 1.72 -21.30
N LEU A 332 -3.10 0.57 -20.65
CA LEU A 332 -2.47 -0.71 -20.99
C LEU A 332 -3.55 -1.72 -21.35
N PHE A 333 -3.44 -2.33 -22.53
CA PHE A 333 -4.25 -3.48 -22.92
C PHE A 333 -3.63 -4.76 -22.35
N VAL A 334 -4.46 -5.61 -21.76
CA VAL A 334 -4.05 -6.88 -21.14
C VAL A 334 -4.85 -8.03 -21.74
N CYS A 335 -4.15 -8.97 -22.35
CA CYS A 335 -4.69 -10.22 -22.87
C CYS A 335 -4.65 -11.26 -21.75
N THR A 336 -5.81 -11.66 -21.22
CA THR A 336 -5.91 -12.62 -20.10
C THR A 336 -6.11 -14.05 -20.60
N LYS A 337 -5.89 -15.04 -19.73
CA LYS A 337 -6.08 -16.48 -20.01
C LYS A 337 -5.22 -17.00 -21.16
N THR A 338 -4.02 -16.45 -21.32
CA THR A 338 -3.12 -16.84 -22.43
C THR A 338 -2.64 -18.28 -22.33
N ASP A 339 -2.80 -18.93 -21.18
CA ASP A 339 -2.58 -20.36 -20.96
C ASP A 339 -3.59 -21.28 -21.67
N CYS A 340 -4.79 -20.76 -21.99
CA CYS A 340 -5.86 -21.53 -22.61
C CYS A 340 -5.83 -21.49 -24.16
N GLY A 341 -4.81 -20.89 -24.75
CA GLY A 341 -4.67 -20.67 -26.19
C GLY A 341 -5.30 -19.35 -26.65
N GLU A 342 -4.60 -18.64 -27.54
CA GLU A 342 -5.02 -17.34 -28.06
C GLU A 342 -5.79 -17.51 -29.36
N ILE A 343 -7.02 -17.02 -29.41
CA ILE A 343 -7.85 -17.01 -30.63
C ILE A 343 -7.86 -15.61 -31.26
N LYS A 344 -8.11 -15.59 -32.57
CA LYS A 344 -8.27 -14.35 -33.33
C LYS A 344 -9.48 -13.57 -32.80
N GLN A 345 -9.29 -12.28 -32.57
CA GLN A 345 -10.37 -11.41 -32.08
C GLN A 345 -11.25 -10.95 -33.24
N ASP A 346 -12.57 -11.04 -33.04
CA ASP A 346 -13.62 -10.60 -33.97
C ASP A 346 -13.80 -9.09 -33.86
N TYR A 347 -12.79 -8.35 -34.32
CA TYR A 347 -12.79 -6.91 -34.42
C TYR A 347 -12.15 -6.46 -35.75
N LEU A 348 -12.37 -5.20 -36.13
CA LEU A 348 -11.88 -4.64 -37.39
C LEU A 348 -10.36 -4.79 -37.56
N VAL A 349 -9.61 -4.72 -36.45
CA VAL A 349 -8.16 -4.89 -36.40
C VAL A 349 -7.77 -5.77 -35.21
N GLN A 350 -6.64 -6.47 -35.30
CA GLN A 350 -6.13 -7.26 -34.18
C GLN A 350 -5.56 -6.38 -33.06
N PRO A 351 -5.50 -6.87 -31.80
CA PRO A 351 -5.11 -6.06 -30.65
C PRO A 351 -3.76 -5.35 -30.77
N SER A 352 -2.74 -6.01 -31.35
CA SER A 352 -1.43 -5.41 -31.60
C SER A 352 -1.52 -4.23 -32.58
N ALA A 353 -2.15 -4.45 -33.74
CA ALA A 353 -2.34 -3.43 -34.75
C ALA A 353 -3.17 -2.23 -34.24
N PHE A 354 -4.17 -2.48 -33.38
CA PHE A 354 -4.93 -1.44 -32.70
C PHE A 354 -4.02 -0.59 -31.80
N CYS A 355 -3.21 -1.23 -30.95
CA CYS A 355 -2.29 -0.52 -30.06
C CYS A 355 -1.27 0.31 -30.84
N ASP A 356 -0.73 -0.23 -31.93
CA ASP A 356 0.21 0.48 -32.80
C ASP A 356 -0.43 1.71 -33.46
N ALA A 357 -1.66 1.57 -33.98
CA ALA A 357 -2.40 2.67 -34.59
C ALA A 357 -2.65 3.84 -33.61
N HIS A 358 -2.94 3.53 -32.35
CA HIS A 358 -3.18 4.52 -31.29
C HIS A 358 -1.93 4.91 -30.48
N ARG A 359 -0.73 4.45 -30.90
CA ARG A 359 0.57 4.73 -30.24
C ARG A 359 0.59 4.30 -28.76
N LEU A 360 -0.06 3.18 -28.47
CA LEU A 360 -0.11 2.55 -27.16
C LEU A 360 1.01 1.50 -27.02
N ALA A 361 1.21 1.02 -25.79
CA ALA A 361 2.07 -0.14 -25.57
C ALA A 361 1.43 -1.40 -26.19
N PRO A 362 2.23 -2.38 -26.66
CA PRO A 362 1.69 -3.63 -27.17
C PRO A 362 0.87 -4.35 -26.08
N PRO A 363 -0.16 -5.13 -26.45
CA PRO A 363 -0.96 -5.86 -25.48
C PRO A 363 -0.10 -6.75 -24.58
N HIS A 364 -0.23 -6.57 -23.27
CA HIS A 364 0.48 -7.39 -22.30
C HIS A 364 -0.22 -8.74 -22.15
N LYS A 365 0.51 -9.83 -22.40
CA LYS A 365 0.01 -11.20 -22.21
C LYS A 365 0.07 -11.57 -20.74
N TYR A 366 -1.05 -12.02 -20.20
CA TYR A 366 -1.21 -12.34 -18.79
C TYR A 366 -1.88 -13.70 -18.60
N SER A 367 -1.24 -14.55 -17.80
CA SER A 367 -1.84 -15.78 -17.28
C SER A 367 -1.71 -15.79 -15.76
N ALA A 368 -2.81 -16.09 -15.07
CA ALA A 368 -2.81 -16.21 -13.61
C ALA A 368 -2.05 -17.47 -13.13
N VAL A 369 -1.89 -18.46 -14.01
CA VAL A 369 -1.21 -19.74 -13.73
C VAL A 369 0.31 -19.59 -13.91
N ALA A 370 0.74 -18.66 -14.76
CA ALA A 370 2.15 -18.40 -15.01
C ALA A 370 2.80 -17.71 -13.79
N GLY A 371 4.03 -18.12 -13.46
CA GLY A 371 4.76 -17.63 -12.27
C GLY A 371 5.16 -16.15 -12.32
N ASP A 372 5.13 -15.48 -13.48
CA ASP A 372 5.59 -14.09 -13.64
C ASP A 372 4.42 -13.09 -13.72
N SER A 373 3.56 -13.09 -12.70
CA SER A 373 2.41 -12.17 -12.64
C SER A 373 2.77 -10.75 -12.17
N ARG A 374 3.98 -10.54 -11.63
CA ARG A 374 4.42 -9.25 -11.05
C ARG A 374 4.78 -8.20 -12.09
N GLU A 375 5.21 -8.63 -13.29
CA GLU A 375 5.58 -7.70 -14.36
C GLU A 375 4.43 -6.77 -14.75
N LEU A 376 3.18 -7.27 -14.76
CA LEU A 376 1.99 -6.48 -15.05
C LEU A 376 1.84 -5.31 -14.06
N TYR A 377 1.88 -5.59 -12.75
CA TYR A 377 1.65 -4.58 -11.72
C TYR A 377 2.77 -3.54 -11.69
N GLN A 378 4.03 -3.97 -11.86
CA GLN A 378 5.17 -3.06 -12.00
C GLN A 378 5.02 -2.15 -13.22
N LYS A 379 4.56 -2.68 -14.36
CA LYS A 379 4.26 -1.86 -15.57
C LYS A 379 3.17 -0.84 -15.30
N LEU A 380 2.06 -1.25 -14.68
CA LEU A 380 0.94 -0.36 -14.33
C LEU A 380 1.39 0.75 -13.36
N ALA A 381 2.10 0.40 -12.29
CA ALA A 381 2.64 1.36 -11.33
C ALA A 381 3.62 2.34 -11.98
N THR A 382 4.48 1.85 -12.88
CA THR A 382 5.43 2.71 -13.62
C THR A 382 4.70 3.66 -14.55
N MET A 383 3.67 3.19 -15.27
CA MET A 383 2.85 4.03 -16.15
C MET A 383 2.11 5.12 -15.36
N ALA A 384 1.58 4.78 -14.17
CA ALA A 384 0.91 5.73 -13.29
C ALA A 384 1.87 6.79 -12.73
N ALA A 385 3.09 6.40 -12.35
CA ALA A 385 4.11 7.32 -11.84
C ALA A 385 4.69 8.24 -12.93
N PHE A 386 4.76 7.77 -14.17
CA PHE A 386 5.38 8.50 -15.30
C PHE A 386 4.47 8.57 -16.55
N PRO A 387 3.31 9.25 -16.48
CA PRO A 387 2.31 9.26 -17.55
C PRO A 387 2.80 9.88 -18.88
N THR A 388 3.79 10.78 -18.82
CA THR A 388 4.37 11.44 -20.01
C THR A 388 5.48 10.64 -20.68
N MET A 389 5.98 9.57 -20.04
CA MET A 389 7.08 8.75 -20.53
C MET A 389 6.59 7.49 -21.25
N ARG A 390 5.42 7.53 -21.92
CA ARG A 390 4.81 6.40 -22.65
C ARG A 390 5.83 5.63 -23.52
N ARG A 391 6.74 6.34 -24.19
CA ARG A 391 7.78 5.75 -25.07
C ARG A 391 9.05 5.31 -24.34
N VAL A 392 9.43 5.98 -23.25
CA VAL A 392 10.71 5.71 -22.54
C VAL A 392 10.56 4.60 -21.52
N VAL A 393 9.41 4.50 -20.83
CA VAL A 393 9.09 3.35 -19.98
C VAL A 393 9.13 2.06 -20.81
N HIS A 394 8.56 2.09 -22.02
CA HIS A 394 8.62 0.98 -22.97
C HIS A 394 10.05 0.63 -23.40
N MET A 395 10.89 1.61 -23.78
CA MET A 395 12.29 1.36 -24.13
C MET A 395 13.12 0.83 -22.94
N LEU A 396 12.90 1.34 -21.72
CA LEU A 396 13.63 0.91 -20.53
C LEU A 396 13.21 -0.50 -20.10
N MET A 397 11.93 -0.85 -20.23
CA MET A 397 11.40 -2.19 -19.93
C MET A 397 11.83 -3.21 -21.00
N LEU A 398 11.84 -2.83 -22.28
CA LEU A 398 12.44 -3.65 -23.36
C LEU A 398 13.92 -3.92 -23.09
N ARG A 399 14.69 -2.94 -22.57
CA ARG A 399 16.09 -3.15 -22.22
C ARG A 399 16.27 -4.20 -21.11
N GLN A 400 15.33 -4.30 -20.17
CA GLN A 400 15.36 -5.28 -19.09
C GLN A 400 15.03 -6.70 -19.61
N GLN A 401 14.05 -6.81 -20.52
CA GLN A 401 13.73 -8.07 -21.22
C GLN A 401 14.84 -8.50 -22.20
N ILE A 402 15.46 -7.56 -22.92
CA ILE A 402 16.62 -7.84 -23.78
C ILE A 402 17.82 -8.23 -22.91
N SER A 403 18.02 -7.62 -21.74
CA SER A 403 19.07 -7.99 -20.80
C SER A 403 18.90 -9.42 -20.31
N THR A 404 17.69 -9.85 -19.92
CA THR A 404 17.45 -11.21 -19.44
C THR A 404 17.45 -12.23 -20.58
N ALA A 405 16.86 -11.92 -21.73
CA ALA A 405 16.92 -12.77 -22.92
C ALA A 405 18.35 -12.91 -23.47
N PHE A 406 19.11 -11.82 -23.53
CA PHE A 406 20.53 -11.85 -23.91
C PHE A 406 21.37 -12.59 -22.88
N TYR A 407 21.14 -12.40 -21.57
CA TYR A 407 21.88 -13.13 -20.54
C TYR A 407 21.57 -14.64 -20.57
N ASN A 408 20.32 -15.03 -20.78
CA ASN A 408 19.92 -16.43 -20.90
C ASN A 408 20.44 -17.07 -22.20
N ASN A 409 20.43 -16.33 -23.32
CA ASN A 409 20.93 -16.78 -24.61
C ASN A 409 22.48 -16.81 -24.66
N LEU A 410 23.15 -15.88 -23.97
CA LEU A 410 24.59 -15.88 -23.76
C LEU A 410 25.00 -17.03 -22.84
N LYS A 411 24.22 -17.33 -21.80
CA LYS A 411 24.44 -18.47 -20.90
C LYS A 411 24.28 -19.81 -21.63
N SER A 412 23.26 -19.95 -22.49
CA SER A 412 23.06 -21.17 -23.30
C SER A 412 24.17 -21.36 -24.35
N HIS A 413 24.60 -20.29 -25.02
CA HIS A 413 25.71 -20.36 -25.97
C HIS A 413 27.07 -20.56 -25.28
N LEU A 414 27.28 -20.03 -24.07
CA LEU A 414 28.50 -20.29 -23.29
C LEU A 414 28.57 -21.72 -22.77
N THR A 415 27.44 -22.36 -22.47
CA THR A 415 27.41 -23.80 -22.13
C THR A 415 27.69 -24.69 -23.34
N GLU A 416 27.32 -24.30 -24.56
CA GLU A 416 27.70 -25.01 -25.79
C GLU A 416 29.19 -24.80 -26.15
N LEU A 417 29.72 -23.59 -25.93
CA LEU A 417 31.15 -23.28 -26.15
C LEU A 417 32.08 -23.87 -25.08
N SER A 418 31.57 -24.20 -23.89
CA SER A 418 32.33 -24.85 -22.80
C SER A 418 32.73 -26.30 -23.10
N LEU A 419 32.23 -26.90 -24.19
CA LEU A 419 32.62 -28.23 -24.66
C LEU A 419 33.83 -28.20 -25.61
N LEU A 420 34.28 -27.02 -26.06
CA LEU A 420 35.42 -26.90 -26.95
C LEU A 420 36.42 -25.86 -26.41
N SER A 421 37.52 -26.41 -25.89
CA SER A 421 38.84 -25.78 -25.71
C SER A 421 39.06 -24.82 -24.52
N GLY A 422 39.86 -25.31 -23.57
CA GLY A 422 41.11 -24.69 -23.09
C GLY A 422 41.09 -23.26 -22.57
N ASP A 423 41.30 -23.13 -21.26
CA ASP A 423 41.53 -21.89 -20.52
C ASP A 423 42.43 -20.88 -21.26
N SER A 424 41.88 -19.73 -21.60
CA SER A 424 42.69 -18.53 -21.82
C SER A 424 41.91 -17.26 -21.49
N ILE A 425 42.25 -16.69 -20.33
CA ILE A 425 41.76 -15.41 -19.76
C ILE A 425 41.97 -14.22 -20.73
N LEU A 426 42.87 -14.35 -21.71
CA LEU A 426 43.19 -13.35 -22.72
C LEU A 426 42.04 -13.04 -23.71
N TRP A 427 41.25 -14.03 -24.13
CA TRP A 427 40.15 -13.79 -25.07
C TRP A 427 38.98 -13.04 -24.43
N LYS A 428 38.73 -13.28 -23.13
CA LYS A 428 37.69 -12.59 -22.34
C LYS A 428 38.04 -11.10 -22.15
N ALA A 429 39.32 -10.78 -21.98
CA ALA A 429 39.79 -9.40 -21.89
C ALA A 429 39.74 -8.68 -23.26
N GLY A 430 40.13 -9.35 -24.34
CA GLY A 430 40.12 -8.79 -25.70
C GLY A 430 38.72 -8.38 -26.19
N PHE A 431 37.70 -9.19 -25.90
CA PHE A 431 36.31 -8.90 -26.29
C PHE A 431 35.72 -7.71 -25.53
N GLY A 432 36.08 -7.57 -24.24
CA GLY A 432 35.64 -6.44 -23.41
C GLY A 432 36.20 -5.10 -23.90
N ILE A 433 37.47 -5.07 -24.29
CA ILE A 433 38.13 -3.86 -24.80
C ILE A 433 37.57 -3.46 -26.17
N ALA A 434 37.31 -4.42 -27.05
CA ALA A 434 36.73 -4.16 -28.37
C ALA A 434 35.28 -3.60 -28.28
N LEU A 435 34.47 -4.10 -27.34
CA LEU A 435 33.11 -3.61 -27.10
C LEU A 435 33.09 -2.17 -26.57
N VAL A 436 34.00 -1.84 -25.65
CA VAL A 436 34.11 -0.47 -25.11
C VAL A 436 34.57 0.51 -26.19
N ALA A 437 35.51 0.10 -27.05
CA ALA A 437 35.98 0.92 -28.17
C ALA A 437 34.88 1.16 -29.22
N ALA A 438 34.10 0.12 -29.56
CA ALA A 438 32.97 0.24 -30.47
C ALA A 438 31.87 1.16 -29.89
N PHE A 439 31.60 1.06 -28.59
CA PHE A 439 30.63 1.91 -27.91
C PHE A 439 31.08 3.38 -27.88
N GLY A 440 32.37 3.64 -27.64
CA GLY A 440 32.96 4.98 -27.69
C GLY A 440 32.85 5.63 -29.08
N LEU A 441 33.05 4.86 -30.16
CA LEU A 441 32.90 5.33 -31.54
C LEU A 441 31.46 5.67 -31.91
N VAL A 442 30.49 4.88 -31.42
CA VAL A 442 29.07 5.15 -31.65
C VAL A 442 28.63 6.41 -30.91
N VAL A 443 29.04 6.57 -29.65
CA VAL A 443 28.72 7.78 -28.84
C VAL A 443 29.37 9.03 -29.45
N SER A 444 30.62 8.94 -29.91
CA SER A 444 31.31 10.02 -30.62
C SER A 444 30.56 10.45 -31.89
N LYS A 445 30.13 9.50 -32.73
CA LYS A 445 29.34 9.82 -33.93
C LYS A 445 27.98 10.43 -33.63
N PHE A 446 27.36 10.08 -32.50
CA PHE A 446 26.09 10.68 -32.08
C PHE A 446 26.24 12.09 -31.50
N LEU A 447 27.36 12.38 -30.83
CA LEU A 447 27.65 13.71 -30.31
C LEU A 447 28.02 14.70 -31.42
N ILE A 448 28.82 14.27 -32.40
CA ILE A 448 29.22 15.13 -33.55
C ILE A 448 28.04 15.49 -34.46
N LYS A 449 26.99 14.66 -34.49
CA LYS A 449 25.78 14.91 -35.30
C LYS A 449 24.79 15.89 -34.65
N ARG A 450 25.04 16.31 -33.40
CA ARG A 450 24.17 17.19 -32.64
C ARG A 450 24.59 18.67 -32.72
N ASP A 451 25.81 18.94 -33.19
CA ASP A 451 26.38 20.30 -33.35
C ASP A 451 26.48 20.74 -34.83
N ARG A 452 25.64 20.18 -35.72
CA ARG A 452 25.44 20.69 -37.09
C ARG A 452 23.99 20.92 -37.41
#